data_AF-A0A3D1RJW9-F1
#
_entry.id   AF-A0A3D1RJW9-F1
#
_cell.length_a   1.000
_cell.length_b   1.000
_cell.length_c   1.000
_cell.angle_alpha   90.00
_cell.angle_beta   90.00
_cell.angle_gamma   90.00
#
_symmetry.space_group_name_H-M   'P 1'
#
loop_
_entity.id
_entity.type
_entity.pdbx_description
1 polymer ?
#
loop_
_entity_poly.entity_id
_entity_poly.type
_entity_poly.pdbx_seq_one_letter_code
_entity_poly.pdbx_strand_id
1 'polypeptide(L)' 'MSAGPDTLTYYYHSLGGVERTAVYSSQGGAGEALDYQYYSTGLTSQRKISNYAVDFQYDDIGKYSWEGGL' A
#
# COMPACT_ATOMS: atom_id res chain seq x y z
N MET A 1 -0.77 7.80 31.71
CA MET A 1 -0.20 6.80 30.77
C MET A 1 0.37 7.57 29.59
N SER A 2 1.65 7.39 29.26
CA SER A 2 2.25 7.98 28.05
C SER A 2 1.95 7.04 26.88
N ALA A 3 1.38 7.56 25.79
CA ALA A 3 1.41 6.86 24.52
C ALA A 3 2.85 6.91 24.03
N GLY A 4 3.53 5.76 24.01
CA GLY A 4 4.80 5.65 23.32
C GLY A 4 4.63 5.99 21.83
N PRO A 5 5.71 6.29 21.11
CA PRO A 5 5.61 6.72 19.72
C PRO A 5 5.03 5.62 18.83
N ASP A 6 4.08 5.98 17.98
CA ASP A 6 3.66 5.10 16.88
C ASP A 6 4.80 5.01 15.85
N THR A 7 5.05 3.80 15.34
CA THR A 7 6.14 3.55 14.39
C THR A 7 5.60 3.07 13.06
N LEU A 8 6.18 3.59 11.96
CA LEU A 8 5.95 3.12 10.60
C LEU A 8 7.11 2.23 10.16
N THR A 9 6.81 1.02 9.71
CA THR A 9 7.79 0.10 9.09
C THR A 9 7.46 -0.09 7.62
N TYR A 10 8.47 0.07 6.76
CA TYR A 10 8.35 -0.11 5.32
C TYR A 10 9.03 -1.41 4.90
N TYR A 11 8.32 -2.21 4.13
CA TYR A 11 8.86 -3.39 3.45
C TYR A 11 8.93 -3.08 1.96
N TYR A 12 10.04 -3.43 1.33
CA TYR A 12 10.30 -3.11 -0.05
C TYR A 12 10.24 -4.37 -0.91
N HIS A 13 9.49 -4.28 -1.99
CA HIS A 13 9.42 -5.26 -3.05
C HIS A 13 10.77 -5.34 -3.79
N SER A 14 11.08 -6.50 -4.37
CA SER A 14 12.29 -6.69 -5.19
C SER A 14 12.36 -5.77 -6.42
N LEU A 15 11.22 -5.23 -6.86
CA LEU A 15 11.12 -4.23 -7.93
C LEU A 15 11.38 -2.79 -7.46
N GLY A 16 11.71 -2.58 -6.18
CA GLY A 16 12.09 -1.28 -5.61
C GLY A 16 10.95 -0.44 -5.04
N GLY A 17 9.68 -0.86 -5.19
CA GLY A 17 8.52 -0.22 -4.57
C GLY A 17 8.26 -0.69 -3.13
N VAL A 18 7.48 0.05 -2.35
CA VAL A 18 7.03 -0.38 -1.00
C VAL A 18 5.92 -1.43 -1.13
N GLU A 19 6.16 -2.67 -0.72
CA GLU A 19 5.13 -3.73 -0.71
C GLU A 19 4.23 -3.68 0.52
N ARG A 20 4.70 -3.11 1.64
CA ARG A 20 3.91 -2.97 2.85
C ARG A 20 4.33 -1.76 3.67
N THR A 21 3.35 -1.01 4.15
CA THR A 21 3.50 -0.03 5.22
C THR A 21 2.77 -0.57 6.45
N ALA A 22 3.51 -0.98 7.47
CA ALA A 22 2.95 -1.46 8.74
C ALA A 22 3.01 -0.37 9.80
N VAL A 23 1.89 -0.18 10.50
CA VAL A 23 1.77 0.73 11.63
C VAL A 23 1.87 -0.09 12.91
N TYR A 24 2.74 0.31 13.84
CA TYR A 24 2.82 -0.29 15.17
C TYR A 24 2.52 0.77 16.21
N SER A 25 1.47 0.54 17.02
CA SER A 25 1.17 1.41 18.14
C SER A 25 1.79 0.87 19.42
N SER A 26 2.33 1.78 20.22
CA SER A 26 2.92 1.45 21.51
C SER A 26 1.89 0.98 22.56
N GLN A 27 0.60 1.17 22.28
CA GLN A 27 -0.51 0.94 23.23
C GLN A 27 -1.40 -0.25 22.87
N GLY A 28 -1.28 -0.84 21.67
CA GLY A 28 -2.23 -1.85 21.19
C GLY A 28 -1.70 -2.89 20.19
N GLY A 29 -0.40 -2.89 19.89
CA GLY A 29 0.21 -3.85 18.96
C GLY A 29 0.20 -3.35 17.50
N ALA A 30 0.22 -4.28 16.54
CA ALA A 30 0.22 -3.94 15.12
C ALA A 30 -1.15 -3.35 14.72
N GLY A 31 -1.14 -2.12 14.19
CA GLY A 31 -2.28 -1.51 13.52
C GLY A 31 -2.49 -2.08 12.11
N GLU A 32 -3.45 -1.53 11.37
CA GLU A 32 -3.70 -1.97 10.00
C GLU A 32 -2.49 -1.68 9.10
N ALA A 33 -2.11 -2.69 8.31
CA ALA A 33 -1.08 -2.56 7.31
C ALA A 33 -1.69 -2.24 5.95
N LEU A 34 -1.01 -1.39 5.20
CA LEU A 34 -1.31 -1.10 3.81
C LEU A 34 -0.39 -1.94 2.93
N ASP A 35 -0.97 -2.90 2.22
CA ASP A 35 -0.28 -3.83 1.34
C ASP A 35 -0.37 -3.37 -0.12
N TYR A 36 0.70 -3.60 -0.87
CA TYR A 36 0.81 -3.27 -2.29
C TYR A 36 1.26 -4.50 -3.07
N GLN A 37 0.62 -4.71 -4.20
CA GLN A 37 1.07 -5.68 -5.21
C GLN A 37 1.52 -4.92 -6.45
N TYR A 38 2.40 -5.56 -7.21
CA TYR A 38 3.01 -4.96 -8.40
C TYR A 38 2.84 -5.87 -9.61
N TYR A 39 2.60 -5.25 -10.76
CA TYR A 39 2.85 -5.89 -12.05
C TYR A 39 4.35 -6.15 -12.24
N SER A 40 4.71 -7.03 -13.19
CA SER A 40 6.11 -7.29 -13.55
C SER A 40 6.86 -6.04 -14.03
N THR A 41 6.13 -5.01 -14.46
CA THR A 41 6.64 -3.69 -14.86
C THR A 41 7.01 -2.80 -13.67
N GLY A 42 6.69 -3.20 -12.44
CA GLY A 42 6.90 -2.39 -11.23
C GLY A 42 5.78 -1.39 -10.94
N LEU A 43 4.74 -1.31 -11.78
CA LEU A 43 3.55 -0.52 -11.50
C LEU A 43 2.69 -1.21 -10.44
N THR A 44 2.12 -0.44 -9.51
CA THR A 44 1.23 -0.97 -8.47
C THR A 44 -0.02 -1.57 -9.10
N SER A 45 -0.27 -2.87 -8.95
CA SER A 45 -1.47 -3.52 -9.48
C SER A 45 -2.65 -3.47 -8.50
N GLN A 46 -2.37 -3.53 -7.20
CA GLN A 46 -3.38 -3.50 -6.16
C GLN A 46 -2.84 -2.81 -4.91
N ARG A 47 -3.73 -2.10 -4.21
CA ARG A 47 -3.51 -1.63 -2.85
C ARG A 47 -4.60 -2.19 -1.94
N LYS A 48 -4.22 -2.81 -0.84
CA LYS A 48 -5.14 -3.49 0.08
C LYS A 48 -4.93 -3.01 1.52
N ILE A 49 -6.03 -2.80 2.24
CA ILE A 49 -6.06 -2.60 3.68
C ILE A 49 -7.14 -3.50 4.27
N SER A 50 -6.75 -4.43 5.15
CA SER A 50 -7.68 -5.40 5.73
C SER A 50 -8.48 -6.13 4.65
N ASN A 51 -9.80 -6.01 4.62
CA ASN A 51 -10.68 -6.61 3.61
C ASN A 51 -11.00 -5.70 2.42
N TYR A 52 -10.56 -4.44 2.43
CA TYR A 52 -10.79 -3.48 1.36
C TYR A 52 -9.60 -3.46 0.39
N ALA A 53 -9.87 -3.62 -0.90
CA ALA A 53 -8.86 -3.59 -1.95
C ALA A 53 -9.26 -2.61 -3.07
N VAL A 54 -8.26 -1.95 -3.64
CA VAL A 54 -8.38 -1.11 -4.83
C VAL A 54 -7.40 -1.65 -5.86
N ASP A 55 -7.94 -2.06 -7.00
CA ASP A 55 -7.17 -2.51 -8.16
C ASP A 55 -6.87 -1.32 -9.08
N PHE A 56 -5.66 -1.29 -9.63
CA PHE A 56 -5.21 -0.26 -10.55
C PHE A 56 -5.03 -0.86 -11.92
N GLN A 57 -5.62 -0.22 -12.93
CA GLN A 57 -5.40 -0.55 -14.32
C GLN A 57 -4.71 0.63 -15.00
N TYR A 58 -3.82 0.30 -15.93
CA TYR A 58 -3.05 1.26 -16.70
C TYR A 58 -3.27 0.99 -18.17
N ASP A 59 -3.20 2.04 -18.98
CA ASP A 59 -3.10 1.88 -20.42
C ASP A 59 -1.72 1.33 -20.83
N ASP A 60 -1.56 1.00 -22.12
CA ASP A 60 -0.33 0.43 -22.68
C ASP A 60 0.91 1.33 -22.50
N ILE A 61 0.72 2.61 -22.14
CA ILE A 61 1.78 3.60 -21.93
C ILE A 61 2.04 3.79 -20.41
N GLY A 62 1.35 3.05 -19.54
CA GLY A 62 1.53 3.11 -18.09
C GLY A 62 0.83 4.31 -17.43
N LYS A 63 -0.10 4.99 -18.13
CA LYS A 63 -0.94 6.01 -17.51
C LYS A 63 -2.13 5.36 -16.82
N TYR A 64 -2.41 5.82 -15.60
CA TYR A 64 -3.60 5.45 -14.87
C TYR A 64 -4.82 6.11 -15.51
N SER A 65 -5.74 5.32 -16.06
CA SER A 65 -7.02 5.80 -16.59
C SER A 65 -8.09 5.66 -15.52
N TRP A 66 -8.63 6.79 -15.07
CA TRP A 66 -9.83 6.81 -14.23
C TRP A 66 -11.05 7.13 -15.12
N GLU A 67 -11.93 6.14 -15.32
CA GLU A 67 -13.19 6.31 -16.07
C GLU A 67 -14.29 6.89 -15.16
N GLY A 68 -14.18 8.18 -14.83
CA GLY A 68 -15.19 8.89 -14.02
C GLY A 68 -15.46 10.31 -14.52
N GLY A 69 -15.81 10.49 -15.78
CA GLY A 69 -16.14 11.83 -16.31
C GLY A 69 -17.20 12.58 -15.48
N LEU A 70 -16.94 13.87 -15.21
CA LEU A 70 -17.97 14.87 -14.93
C LEU A 70 -18.69 15.25 -16.22
#